data_AF-A0A101IPV4-F1
#
_entry.id   AF-A0A101IPV4-F1
#
_cell.length_a   1.000
_cell.length_b   1.000
_cell.length_c   1.000
_cell.angle_alpha   90.00
_cell.angle_beta   90.00
_cell.angle_gamma   90.00
#
_symmetry.space_group_name_H-M   'P 1'
#
loop_
_entity.id
_entity.type
_entity.pdbx_description
1 polymer ?
#
loop_
_entity_poly.entity_id
_entity_poly.type
_entity_poly.pdbx_seq_one_letter_code
_entity_poly.pdbx_strand_id
1 'polypeptide(L)'
;MKPPKVSSKVRTKIEDLNKQIQKLNDKRPVLEDELLKVKEDIKTLKTEIGRLKKLSKATGQSKYKNELERLTDKLLAAENRRAALIKGIDSIPDRVKELQGKINEIQHKDIMAYAMRLQSYLWVLRSTSIDEGRDMSKKIEETKQALNTTPFFDAKGQTTHHISVALKRIDRGELT
;
A
#
# COMPACT_ATOMS: atom_id res chain seq x y z
N MET A 1 18.20 -2.84 35.40
CA MET A 1 17.33 -2.44 34.27
C MET A 1 17.62 -3.31 33.06
N LYS A 2 16.60 -3.60 32.24
CA LYS A 2 16.75 -4.31 30.96
C LYS A 2 16.70 -3.30 29.80
N PRO A 3 17.48 -3.49 28.73
CA PRO A 3 17.46 -2.59 27.57
C PRO A 3 16.11 -2.60 26.85
N PRO A 4 15.71 -1.49 26.20
CA PRO A 4 14.51 -1.45 25.38
C PRO A 4 14.58 -2.46 24.22
N LYS A 5 13.43 -2.98 23.79
CA LYS A 5 13.30 -3.87 22.62
C LYS A 5 12.41 -3.25 21.54
N VAL A 6 12.67 -3.64 20.29
CA VAL A 6 11.81 -3.29 19.14
C VAL A 6 10.43 -3.94 19.30
N SER A 7 9.37 -3.22 18.93
CA SER A 7 7.99 -3.65 19.15
C SER A 7 7.54 -4.71 18.12
N SER A 8 7.20 -5.91 18.57
CA SER A 8 6.62 -6.96 17.71
C SER A 8 5.26 -6.57 17.10
N LYS A 9 4.50 -5.69 17.76
CA LYS A 9 3.21 -5.18 17.26
C LYS A 9 3.35 -4.31 16.02
N VAL A 10 4.46 -3.58 15.88
CA VAL A 10 4.73 -2.73 14.71
C VAL A 10 4.98 -3.60 13.48
N ARG A 11 5.78 -4.65 13.65
CA ARG A 11 6.06 -5.63 12.62
C ARG A 11 4.77 -6.26 12.05
N THR A 12 3.89 -6.75 12.91
CA THR A 12 2.63 -7.38 12.48
C THR A 12 1.73 -6.41 11.71
N LYS A 13 1.75 -5.12 12.07
CA LYS A 13 0.94 -4.09 11.39
C LYS A 13 1.50 -3.76 10.00
N ILE A 14 2.82 -3.67 9.86
CA ILE A 14 3.48 -3.49 8.55
C ILE A 14 3.22 -4.70 7.65
N GLU A 15 3.32 -5.93 8.18
CA GLU A 15 3.02 -7.16 7.44
C GLU A 15 1.58 -7.19 6.92
N ASP A 16 0.59 -6.75 7.72
CA ASP A 16 -0.80 -6.67 7.26
C ASP A 16 -1.00 -5.64 6.15
N LEU A 17 -0.44 -4.43 6.30
CA LEU A 17 -0.51 -3.39 5.27
C LEU A 17 0.12 -3.85 3.95
N ASN A 18 1.25 -4.57 4.02
CA ASN A 18 1.88 -5.18 2.84
C ASN A 18 0.99 -6.22 2.17
N LYS A 19 0.30 -7.07 2.95
CA LYS A 19 -0.68 -8.02 2.39
C LYS A 19 -1.82 -7.30 1.69
N GLN A 20 -2.25 -6.14 2.20
CA GLN A 20 -3.28 -5.32 1.53
C GLN A 20 -2.78 -4.73 0.21
N ILE A 21 -1.55 -4.20 0.17
CA ILE A 21 -0.90 -3.73 -1.06
C ILE A 21 -0.80 -4.86 -2.08
N GLN A 22 -0.34 -6.04 -1.67
CA GLN A 22 -0.21 -7.19 -2.57
C GLN A 22 -1.57 -7.57 -3.16
N LYS A 23 -2.62 -7.66 -2.35
CA LYS A 23 -3.99 -7.92 -2.84
C LYS A 23 -4.48 -6.89 -3.85
N LEU A 24 -4.10 -5.62 -3.71
CA LEU A 24 -4.45 -4.58 -4.69
C LEU A 24 -3.68 -4.76 -5.99
N ASN A 25 -2.38 -5.05 -5.90
CA ASN A 25 -1.54 -5.32 -7.07
C ASN A 25 -2.00 -6.58 -7.82
N ASP A 26 -2.41 -7.63 -7.12
CA ASP A 26 -2.91 -8.87 -7.72
C ASP A 26 -4.30 -8.68 -8.37
N LYS A 27 -5.12 -7.76 -7.84
CA LYS A 27 -6.43 -7.43 -8.42
C LYS A 27 -6.32 -6.63 -9.71
N ARG A 28 -5.28 -5.82 -9.86
CA ARG A 28 -5.10 -4.95 -11.03
C ARG A 28 -5.10 -5.72 -12.37
N PRO A 29 -4.27 -6.77 -12.59
CA PRO A 29 -4.28 -7.51 -13.85
C PRO A 29 -5.62 -8.18 -14.13
N VAL A 30 -6.31 -8.68 -13.09
CA VAL A 30 -7.65 -9.28 -13.24
C VAL A 30 -8.65 -8.25 -13.76
N LEU A 31 -8.62 -7.02 -13.25
CA LEU A 31 -9.48 -5.94 -13.73
C LEU A 31 -9.11 -5.47 -15.14
N GLU A 32 -7.81 -5.46 -15.47
CA GLU A 32 -7.33 -5.13 -16.83
C GLU A 32 -7.78 -6.19 -17.86
N ASP A 33 -7.73 -7.47 -17.50
CA ASP A 33 -8.25 -8.57 -18.31
C ASP A 33 -9.77 -8.51 -18.48
N GLU A 34 -10.51 -8.23 -17.40
CA GLU A 34 -11.95 -7.99 -17.49
C GLU A 34 -12.28 -6.80 -18.38
N LEU A 35 -11.49 -5.73 -18.33
CA LEU A 35 -11.66 -4.55 -19.17
C LEU A 35 -11.45 -4.87 -20.65
N LEU A 36 -10.49 -5.74 -20.99
CA LEU A 36 -10.28 -6.22 -22.36
C LEU A 36 -11.51 -6.98 -22.87
N LYS A 37 -12.03 -7.94 -22.09
CA LYS A 37 -13.24 -8.69 -22.45
C LYS A 37 -14.45 -7.79 -22.67
N VAL A 38 -14.67 -6.82 -21.77
CA VAL A 38 -15.78 -5.86 -21.92
C VAL A 38 -15.62 -4.99 -23.17
N LYS A 39 -14.39 -4.60 -23.55
CA LYS A 39 -14.14 -3.87 -24.81
C LYS A 39 -14.51 -4.72 -26.04
N GLU A 40 -14.20 -6.02 -26.01
CA GLU A 40 -14.55 -6.96 -27.08
C GLU A 40 -16.07 -7.18 -27.17
N ASP A 41 -16.75 -7.33 -26.02
CA ASP A 41 -18.21 -7.43 -25.95
C ASP A 41 -18.87 -6.18 -26.56
N ILE A 42 -18.41 -4.98 -26.19
CA ILE A 42 -18.91 -3.71 -26.75
C ILE A 42 -18.72 -3.67 -28.27
N LYS A 43 -17.56 -4.08 -28.78
CA LYS A 43 -17.29 -4.12 -30.23
C LYS A 43 -18.25 -5.08 -30.95
N THR A 44 -18.51 -6.23 -30.35
CA THR A 44 -19.42 -7.24 -30.89
C THR A 44 -20.86 -6.73 -30.88
N LEU A 45 -21.32 -6.16 -29.76
CA LEU A 45 -22.65 -5.55 -29.63
C LEU A 45 -22.87 -4.41 -30.63
N LYS A 46 -21.90 -3.51 -30.81
CA LYS A 46 -21.98 -2.43 -31.82
C LYS A 46 -22.12 -2.98 -33.23
N THR A 47 -21.40 -4.05 -33.54
CA THR A 47 -21.47 -4.74 -34.83
C THR A 47 -22.85 -5.35 -35.05
N GLU A 48 -23.38 -6.04 -34.05
CA GLU A 48 -24.67 -6.73 -34.12
C GLU A 48 -25.84 -5.74 -34.23
N ILE A 49 -25.82 -4.67 -33.43
CA ILE A 49 -26.77 -3.55 -33.56
C ILE A 49 -26.71 -2.94 -34.96
N GLY A 50 -25.50 -2.76 -35.52
CA GLY A 50 -25.32 -2.24 -36.87
C GLY A 50 -25.94 -3.16 -37.95
N ARG A 51 -25.75 -4.48 -37.83
CA ARG A 51 -26.36 -5.48 -38.72
C ARG A 51 -27.88 -5.50 -38.61
N LEU A 52 -28.42 -5.52 -37.39
CA LEU A 52 -29.86 -5.49 -37.14
C LEU A 52 -30.52 -4.20 -37.64
N LYS A 53 -29.87 -3.03 -37.47
CA LYS A 53 -30.36 -1.77 -38.06
C LYS A 53 -30.44 -1.84 -39.59
N LYS A 54 -29.44 -2.42 -40.25
CA LYS A 54 -29.46 -2.60 -41.71
C LYS A 54 -30.58 -3.55 -42.15
N LEU A 55 -30.73 -4.69 -41.48
CA LEU A 55 -31.80 -5.66 -41.76
C LEU A 55 -33.19 -5.08 -41.54
N SER A 56 -33.39 -4.34 -40.44
CA SER A 56 -34.66 -3.66 -40.14
C SER A 56 -35.04 -2.65 -41.21
N LYS A 57 -34.08 -1.82 -41.68
CA LYS A 57 -34.30 -0.89 -42.80
C LYS A 57 -34.63 -1.62 -44.11
N ALA A 58 -33.91 -2.70 -44.42
CA ALA A 58 -34.09 -3.45 -45.67
C ALA A 58 -35.44 -4.20 -45.73
N THR A 59 -35.95 -4.68 -44.59
CA THR A 59 -37.18 -5.47 -44.53
C THR A 59 -38.41 -4.65 -44.16
N GLY A 60 -38.25 -3.42 -43.66
CA GLY A 60 -39.34 -2.59 -43.16
C GLY A 60 -40.06 -3.17 -41.93
N GLN A 61 -39.50 -4.22 -41.30
CA GLN A 61 -40.19 -4.97 -40.26
C GLN A 61 -39.91 -4.40 -38.85
N SER A 62 -40.99 -4.07 -38.14
CA SER A 62 -40.97 -3.66 -36.73
C SER A 62 -40.51 -4.77 -35.77
N LYS A 63 -40.45 -6.02 -36.24
CA LYS A 63 -40.09 -7.20 -35.42
C LYS A 63 -38.70 -7.11 -34.78
N TYR A 64 -37.81 -6.29 -35.34
CA TYR A 64 -36.46 -6.08 -34.81
C TYR A 64 -36.38 -5.00 -33.74
N LYS A 65 -37.46 -4.26 -33.47
CA LYS A 65 -37.46 -3.13 -32.52
C LYS A 65 -37.09 -3.60 -31.11
N ASN A 66 -37.75 -4.64 -30.62
CA ASN A 66 -37.52 -5.15 -29.26
C ASN A 66 -36.10 -5.73 -29.08
N GLU A 67 -35.56 -6.39 -30.12
CA GLU A 67 -34.19 -6.91 -30.06
C GLU A 67 -33.16 -5.78 -30.15
N LEU A 68 -33.44 -4.73 -30.92
CA LEU A 68 -32.61 -3.52 -30.97
C LEU A 68 -32.56 -2.78 -29.63
N GLU A 69 -33.70 -2.61 -28.97
CA GLU A 69 -33.78 -2.04 -27.62
C GLU A 69 -32.96 -2.90 -26.65
N ARG A 70 -33.19 -4.21 -26.63
CA ARG A 70 -32.45 -5.14 -25.76
C ARG A 70 -30.93 -5.11 -25.97
N LEU A 71 -30.46 -5.07 -27.22
CA LEU A 71 -29.03 -4.98 -27.51
C LEU A 71 -28.46 -3.61 -27.14
N THR A 72 -29.24 -2.54 -27.30
CA THR A 72 -28.85 -1.19 -26.90
C THR A 72 -28.70 -1.10 -25.38
N ASP A 73 -29.63 -1.69 -24.62
CA ASP A 73 -29.55 -1.75 -23.16
C ASP A 73 -28.33 -2.55 -22.70
N LYS A 74 -28.06 -3.70 -23.34
CA LYS A 74 -26.84 -4.48 -23.07
C LYS A 74 -25.57 -3.68 -23.37
N LEU A 75 -25.56 -2.91 -24.46
CA LEU A 75 -24.43 -2.06 -24.82
C LEU A 75 -24.21 -0.98 -23.75
N LEU A 76 -25.28 -0.33 -23.30
CA LEU A 76 -25.20 0.71 -22.27
C LEU A 76 -24.72 0.13 -20.93
N ALA A 77 -25.21 -1.05 -20.55
CA ALA A 77 -24.72 -1.77 -19.37
C ALA A 77 -23.23 -2.13 -19.48
N ALA A 78 -22.77 -2.58 -20.65
CA ALA A 78 -21.36 -2.87 -20.90
C ALA A 78 -20.49 -1.61 -20.85
N GLU A 79 -20.95 -0.49 -21.41
CA GLU A 79 -20.24 0.81 -21.34
C GLU A 79 -20.16 1.33 -19.89
N ASN A 80 -21.22 1.18 -19.09
CA ASN A 80 -21.21 1.50 -17.66
C ASN A 80 -20.24 0.61 -16.89
N ARG A 81 -20.23 -0.71 -17.15
CA ARG A 81 -19.27 -1.64 -16.53
C ARG A 81 -17.84 -1.27 -16.90
N ARG A 82 -17.57 -0.93 -18.17
CA ARG A 82 -16.27 -0.46 -18.64
C ARG A 82 -15.81 0.77 -17.86
N ALA A 83 -16.68 1.76 -17.69
CA ALA A 83 -16.35 2.99 -16.96
C ALA A 83 -16.05 2.71 -15.48
N ALA A 84 -16.82 1.80 -14.84
CA ALA A 84 -16.57 1.37 -13.47
C ALA A 84 -15.23 0.64 -13.31
N LEU A 85 -14.89 -0.25 -14.26
CA LEU A 85 -13.60 -0.96 -14.26
C LEU A 85 -12.41 0.01 -14.38
N ILE A 86 -12.49 1.00 -15.27
CA ILE A 86 -11.45 2.03 -15.42
C ILE A 86 -11.26 2.78 -14.11
N LYS A 87 -12.34 3.29 -13.50
CA LYS A 87 -12.26 3.96 -12.18
C LYS A 87 -11.67 3.07 -11.10
N GLY A 88 -12.01 1.78 -11.10
CA GLY A 88 -11.45 0.79 -10.19
C GLY A 88 -9.94 0.65 -10.34
N ILE A 89 -9.47 0.49 -11.58
CA ILE A 89 -8.03 0.38 -11.92
C ILE A 89 -7.29 1.67 -11.54
N ASP A 90 -7.82 2.82 -11.92
CA ASP A 90 -7.18 4.13 -11.67
C ASP A 90 -7.09 4.47 -10.18
N SER A 91 -7.98 3.92 -9.34
CA SER A 91 -7.94 4.11 -7.89
C SER A 91 -6.89 3.27 -7.16
N ILE A 92 -6.37 2.19 -7.80
CA ILE A 92 -5.42 1.27 -7.16
C ILE A 92 -4.10 1.98 -6.80
N PRO A 93 -3.43 2.73 -7.70
CA PRO A 93 -2.19 3.44 -7.40
C PRO A 93 -2.31 4.37 -6.19
N ASP A 94 -3.38 5.17 -6.11
CA ASP A 94 -3.59 6.11 -5.00
C ASP A 94 -3.74 5.37 -3.67
N ARG A 95 -4.47 4.26 -3.68
CA ARG A 95 -4.71 3.43 -2.50
C ARG A 95 -3.44 2.69 -2.05
N VAL A 96 -2.60 2.26 -3.00
CA VAL A 96 -1.27 1.72 -2.70
C VAL A 96 -0.39 2.80 -2.08
N LYS A 97 -0.39 4.02 -2.62
CA LYS A 97 0.37 5.15 -2.09
C LYS A 97 -0.06 5.52 -0.67
N GLU A 98 -1.37 5.53 -0.40
CA GLU A 98 -1.91 5.77 0.95
C GLU A 98 -1.44 4.70 1.95
N LEU A 99 -1.47 3.42 1.56
CA LEU A 99 -0.99 2.32 2.40
C LEU A 99 0.53 2.39 2.64
N GLN A 100 1.30 2.79 1.63
CA GLN A 100 2.73 3.02 1.77
C GLN A 100 3.03 4.19 2.72
N GLY A 101 2.30 5.30 2.62
CA GLY A 101 2.42 6.41 3.57
C GLY A 101 2.13 5.98 5.00
N LYS A 102 1.08 5.18 5.22
CA LYS A 102 0.78 4.60 6.55
C LYS A 102 1.92 3.73 7.08
N ILE A 103 2.58 2.95 6.22
CA ILE A 103 3.75 2.14 6.61
C ILE A 103 4.90 3.05 7.06
N ASN A 104 5.19 4.09 6.28
CA ASN A 104 6.26 5.05 6.58
C ASN A 104 6.00 5.79 7.90
N GLU A 105 4.79 6.25 8.14
CA GLU A 105 4.41 6.90 9.40
C GLU A 105 4.60 5.97 10.62
N ILE A 106 4.20 4.71 10.49
CA ILE A 106 4.35 3.71 11.55
C ILE A 106 5.83 3.47 11.86
N GLN A 107 6.67 3.34 10.83
CA GLN A 107 8.11 3.17 10.97
C GLN A 107 8.75 4.37 11.63
N HIS A 108 8.44 5.58 11.15
CA HIS A 108 8.92 6.82 11.73
C HIS A 108 8.62 6.89 13.23
N LYS A 109 7.37 6.63 13.62
CA LYS A 109 6.93 6.63 15.02
C LYS A 109 7.65 5.57 15.85
N ASP A 110 7.85 4.36 15.34
CA ASP A 110 8.54 3.29 16.08
C ASP A 110 10.03 3.58 16.28
N ILE A 111 10.71 4.09 15.24
CA ILE A 111 12.12 4.48 15.31
C ILE A 111 12.32 5.59 16.32
N MET A 112 11.50 6.65 16.26
CA MET A 112 11.57 7.76 17.22
C MET A 112 11.32 7.30 18.64
N ALA A 113 10.28 6.48 18.86
CA ALA A 113 9.96 5.96 20.18
C ALA A 113 11.09 5.07 20.73
N TYR A 114 11.71 4.24 19.91
CA TYR A 114 12.82 3.40 20.34
C TYR A 114 14.10 4.22 20.61
N ALA A 115 14.42 5.20 19.77
CA ALA A 115 15.53 6.13 19.98
C ALA A 115 15.38 6.91 21.30
N MET A 116 14.20 7.47 21.57
CA MET A 116 13.90 8.15 22.82
C MET A 116 14.10 7.24 24.03
N ARG A 117 13.59 6.00 23.98
CA ARG A 117 13.78 5.01 25.06
C ARG A 117 15.26 4.68 25.29
N LEU A 118 16.05 4.49 24.23
CA LEU A 118 17.49 4.24 24.35
C LEU A 118 18.22 5.45 24.95
N GLN A 119 17.85 6.67 24.55
CA GLN A 119 18.45 7.88 25.08
C GLN A 119 18.11 8.09 26.57
N SER A 120 16.87 7.84 26.97
CA SER A 120 16.48 7.83 28.38
C SER A 120 17.26 6.75 29.16
N TYR A 121 17.43 5.56 28.58
CA TYR A 121 18.21 4.49 29.21
C TYR A 121 19.69 4.88 29.38
N LEU A 122 20.30 5.51 28.38
CA LEU A 122 21.66 6.06 28.47
C LEU A 122 21.78 7.10 29.60
N TRP A 123 20.80 7.98 29.73
CA TRP A 123 20.80 8.98 30.78
C TRP A 123 20.78 8.34 32.17
N VAL A 124 19.92 7.33 32.38
CA VAL A 124 19.87 6.58 33.65
C VAL A 124 21.18 5.85 33.92
N LEU A 125 21.80 5.22 32.92
CA LEU A 125 23.10 4.55 33.11
C LEU A 125 24.19 5.54 33.53
N ARG A 126 24.21 6.75 32.95
CA ARG A 126 25.16 7.80 33.31
C ARG A 126 24.92 8.32 34.72
N SER A 127 23.67 8.62 35.10
CA SER A 127 23.36 9.09 36.46
C SER A 127 23.72 8.03 37.49
N THR A 128 23.32 6.77 37.27
CA THR A 128 23.66 5.65 38.15
C THR A 128 25.17 5.48 38.33
N SER A 129 25.95 5.73 37.27
CA SER A 129 27.42 5.63 37.34
C SER A 129 28.04 6.71 38.22
N ILE A 130 27.47 7.92 38.18
CA ILE A 130 27.94 9.07 38.96
C ILE A 130 27.44 8.97 40.41
N ASP A 131 26.14 8.76 40.60
CA ASP A 131 25.47 8.86 41.91
C ASP A 131 25.84 7.69 42.83
N GLU A 132 26.07 6.51 42.27
CA GLU A 132 26.36 5.30 43.04
C GLU A 132 27.79 4.80 42.87
N GLY A 133 28.64 5.53 42.12
CA GLY A 133 30.03 5.16 41.85
C GLY A 133 30.22 3.83 41.12
N ARG A 134 29.17 3.30 40.47
CA ARG A 134 29.23 2.02 39.74
C ARG A 134 29.80 2.23 38.35
N ASP A 135 30.78 1.42 37.95
CA ASP A 135 31.25 1.44 36.56
C ASP A 135 30.15 0.88 35.63
N MET A 136 29.54 1.78 34.86
CA MET A 136 28.56 1.46 33.83
C MET A 136 29.11 1.64 32.41
N SER A 137 30.42 1.91 32.25
CA SER A 137 31.05 2.27 30.97
C SER A 137 30.76 1.25 29.88
N LYS A 138 30.85 -0.04 30.21
CA LYS A 138 30.51 -1.13 29.29
C LYS A 138 29.06 -1.07 28.81
N LYS A 139 28.09 -0.90 29.72
CA LYS A 139 26.66 -0.82 29.38
C LYS A 139 26.33 0.45 28.60
N ILE A 140 26.99 1.56 28.91
CA ILE A 140 26.86 2.82 28.18
C ILE A 140 27.32 2.63 26.73
N GLU A 141 28.47 1.97 26.54
CA GLU A 141 29.01 1.73 25.20
C GLU A 141 28.15 0.73 24.40
N GLU A 142 27.70 -0.37 25.03
CA GLU A 142 26.72 -1.29 24.43
C GLU A 142 25.43 -0.57 24.00
N THR A 143 24.96 0.40 24.79
CA THR A 143 23.73 1.14 24.48
C THR A 143 23.95 2.17 23.36
N LYS A 144 25.11 2.84 23.30
CA LYS A 144 25.50 3.67 22.16
C LYS A 144 25.63 2.84 20.88
N GLN A 145 26.25 1.66 20.98
CA GLN A 145 26.34 0.72 19.86
C GLN A 145 24.94 0.30 19.41
N ALA A 146 24.02 0.00 20.33
CA ALA A 146 22.63 -0.32 19.98
C ALA A 146 21.94 0.82 19.22
N LEU A 147 22.21 2.09 19.54
CA LEU A 147 21.70 3.25 18.80
C LEU A 147 22.23 3.30 17.36
N ASN A 148 23.44 2.80 17.15
CA ASN A 148 24.13 2.79 15.87
C ASN A 148 23.94 1.49 15.06
N THR A 149 23.46 0.41 15.68
CA THR A 149 23.44 -0.93 15.07
C THR A 149 22.09 -1.64 15.13
N THR A 150 21.16 -1.22 16.00
CA THR A 150 19.84 -1.89 16.06
C THR A 150 19.10 -1.64 14.74
N PRO A 151 18.75 -2.72 14.02
CA PRO A 151 18.10 -2.58 12.74
C PRO A 151 16.60 -2.30 12.94
N PHE A 152 16.02 -1.51 12.03
CA PHE A 152 14.57 -1.33 11.91
C PHE A 152 14.08 -1.88 10.56
N PHE A 153 12.76 -2.04 10.45
CA PHE A 153 12.12 -2.68 9.31
C PHE A 153 11.85 -1.68 8.18
N ASP A 154 12.13 -2.06 6.93
CA ASP A 154 11.68 -1.33 5.74
C ASP A 154 10.19 -1.55 5.46
N ALA A 155 9.71 -0.90 4.41
CA ALA A 155 8.33 -1.00 3.97
C ALA A 155 7.88 -2.44 3.70
N LYS A 156 8.80 -3.39 3.49
CA LYS A 156 8.53 -4.83 3.28
C LYS A 156 8.60 -5.65 4.56
N GLY A 157 8.82 -5.03 5.73
CA GLY A 157 9.00 -5.73 7.00
C GLY A 157 10.37 -6.40 7.14
N GLN A 158 11.34 -6.07 6.29
CA GLN A 158 12.70 -6.58 6.32
C GLN A 158 13.61 -5.63 7.09
N THR A 159 14.55 -6.16 7.88
CA THR A 159 15.56 -5.32 8.55
C THR A 159 16.49 -4.68 7.53
N THR A 160 16.55 -3.35 7.49
CA THR A 160 17.27 -2.65 6.41
C THR A 160 18.22 -1.55 6.84
N HIS A 161 17.96 -0.82 7.93
CA HIS A 161 18.91 0.21 8.38
C HIS A 161 18.97 0.35 9.89
N HIS A 162 20.01 1.05 10.36
CA HIS A 162 20.23 1.36 11.76
C HIS A 162 19.54 2.66 12.17
N ILE A 163 19.12 2.76 13.43
CA ILE A 163 18.39 3.94 13.96
C ILE A 163 19.12 5.24 13.68
N SER A 164 20.45 5.30 13.85
CA SER A 164 21.24 6.50 13.56
C SER A 164 21.14 6.94 12.09
N VAL A 165 21.01 6.00 11.15
CA VAL A 165 20.80 6.27 9.73
C VAL A 165 19.36 6.70 9.47
N ALA A 166 18.38 6.05 10.10
CA ALA A 166 16.98 6.48 9.96
C ALA A 166 16.73 7.88 10.48
N LEU A 167 17.22 8.22 11.66
CA LEU A 167 17.05 9.55 12.25
C LEU A 167 17.60 10.62 11.30
N LYS A 168 18.78 10.40 10.72
CA LYS A 168 19.35 11.32 9.71
C LYS A 168 18.49 11.46 8.46
N ARG A 169 17.86 10.39 7.98
CA ARG A 169 17.00 10.41 6.79
C ARG A 169 15.65 11.08 7.09
N ILE A 170 15.12 10.88 8.30
CA ILE A 170 13.94 11.55 8.83
C ILE A 170 14.19 13.06 8.93
N ASP A 171 15.31 13.47 9.53
CA ASP A 171 15.69 14.89 9.67
C ASP A 171 15.84 15.60 8.31
N ARG A 172 16.16 14.83 7.25
CA ARG A 172 16.26 15.31 5.86
C ARG A 172 14.95 15.23 5.08
N GLY A 173 13.88 14.69 5.67
CA GLY A 173 12.59 14.48 4.99
C GLY A 173 12.60 13.36 3.93
N GLU A 174 13.61 12.50 3.91
CA GLU A 174 13.78 11.42 2.92
C GLU A 174 12.93 10.16 3.23
N LEU A 175 12.39 10.09 4.45
CA LEU A 175 11.44 9.06 4.90
C LEU A 175 10.14 9.78 5.26
N THR A 176 9.32 10.05 4.24
CA THR A 176 8.00 10.69 4.34
C THR A 176 6.87 9.68 4.26
#